data_AF-A0A352PRR7-F1
#
_entry.id   AF-A0A352PRR7-F1
#
_cell.length_a   1.000
_cell.length_b   1.000
_cell.length_c   1.000
_cell.angle_alpha   90.00
_cell.angle_beta   90.00
_cell.angle_gamma   90.00
#
_symmetry.space_group_name_H-M   'P 1'
#
loop_
_entity.id
_entity.type
_entity.pdbx_description
1 polymer ?
#
loop_
_entity_poly.entity_id
_entity_poly.type
_entity_poly.pdbx_seq_one_letter_code
_entity_poly.pdbx_strand_id
1 'polypeptide(L)'
;MIRYGFFYWAPTFLIEAQGAEISSAGLKVAILPLAGSAGAIISGWATGKFFNNRRAPVICICLFGLAIFSYLFYIAPPGAWIWSLFCLAVVGFCTYGPHVLMVGHAAQDFAGRKAASSAAGFIDGFGYIGAAMTGVFTGWLVENFGWAAGFYYWIIAALVAAFIMVALWSVPVHEVEYDEA
;
A
#
# COMPACT_ATOMS: atom_id res chain seq x y z
N MET A 1 -0.34 2.68 -6.90
CA MET A 1 -1.36 1.74 -7.44
C MET A 1 -2.37 1.28 -6.38
N ILE A 2 -2.05 0.34 -5.47
CA ILE A 2 -3.06 -0.32 -4.61
C ILE A 2 -3.83 0.66 -3.71
N ARG A 3 -3.12 1.65 -3.12
CA ARG A 3 -3.74 2.74 -2.33
C ARG A 3 -4.91 3.42 -3.02
N TYR A 4 -4.65 3.83 -4.26
CA TYR A 4 -5.60 4.58 -5.07
C TYR A 4 -6.66 3.67 -5.65
N GLY A 5 -6.31 2.41 -5.98
CA GLY A 5 -7.28 1.38 -6.35
C GLY A 5 -8.36 1.23 -5.28
N PHE A 6 -7.97 0.97 -4.03
CA PHE A 6 -8.92 0.90 -2.92
C PHE A 6 -9.64 2.22 -2.67
N PHE A 7 -8.95 3.36 -2.73
CA PHE A 7 -9.59 4.66 -2.49
C PHE A 7 -10.68 4.98 -3.52
N TYR A 8 -10.46 4.68 -4.79
CA TYR A 8 -11.42 4.97 -5.87
C TYR A 8 -12.50 3.90 -6.00
N TRP A 9 -12.15 2.62 -5.87
CA TRP A 9 -13.05 1.52 -6.24
C TRP A 9 -13.67 0.78 -5.04
N ALA A 10 -13.13 0.92 -3.82
CA ALA A 10 -13.75 0.32 -2.64
C ALA A 10 -15.17 0.84 -2.33
N PRO A 11 -15.51 2.15 -2.48
CA PRO A 11 -16.88 2.61 -2.26
C PRO A 11 -17.84 1.92 -3.24
N THR A 12 -17.48 1.87 -4.53
CA THR A 12 -18.29 1.24 -5.58
C THR A 12 -18.47 -0.25 -5.33
N PHE A 13 -17.41 -0.97 -4.96
CA PHE A 13 -17.50 -2.39 -4.58
C PHE A 13 -18.43 -2.63 -3.39
N LEU A 14 -18.35 -1.78 -2.36
CA LEU A 14 -19.20 -1.89 -1.18
C LEU A 14 -20.68 -1.67 -1.52
N ILE A 15 -20.98 -0.76 -2.45
CA ILE A 15 -22.34 -0.47 -2.88
C ILE A 15 -22.87 -1.59 -3.78
N GLU A 16 -22.11 -2.00 -4.80
CA GLU A 16 -22.55 -2.96 -5.81
C GLU A 16 -22.51 -4.42 -5.34
N ALA A 17 -21.42 -4.83 -4.67
CA ALA A 17 -21.21 -6.23 -4.29
C ALA A 17 -21.71 -6.54 -2.87
N GLN A 18 -21.66 -5.58 -1.94
CA GLN A 18 -22.12 -5.77 -0.56
C GLN A 18 -23.50 -5.13 -0.28
N GLY A 19 -24.08 -4.41 -1.24
CA GLY A 19 -25.37 -3.73 -1.06
C GLY A 19 -25.35 -2.64 0.01
N ALA A 20 -24.17 -2.06 0.31
CA ALA A 20 -24.04 -1.06 1.35
C ALA A 20 -24.64 0.28 0.91
N GLU A 21 -25.23 1.01 1.85
CA GLU A 21 -25.69 2.39 1.63
C GLU A 21 -24.50 3.31 1.30
N ILE A 22 -24.71 4.30 0.42
CA ILE A 22 -23.67 5.23 -0.06
C ILE A 22 -22.98 5.96 1.10
N SER A 23 -23.75 6.47 2.07
CA SER A 23 -23.24 7.16 3.26
C SER A 23 -22.29 6.27 4.07
N SER A 24 -22.74 5.04 4.28
CA SER A 24 -22.01 4.00 4.97
C SER A 24 -20.71 3.60 4.25
N ALA A 25 -20.74 3.44 2.93
CA ALA A 25 -19.57 3.11 2.13
C ALA A 25 -18.50 4.22 2.18
N GLY A 26 -18.92 5.49 2.14
CA GLY A 26 -18.02 6.64 2.29
C GLY A 26 -17.30 6.66 3.64
N LEU A 27 -18.02 6.41 4.73
CA LEU A 27 -17.43 6.33 6.07
C LEU A 27 -16.43 5.18 6.20
N LYS A 28 -16.70 4.03 5.58
CA LYS A 28 -15.72 2.92 5.55
C LYS A 28 -14.44 3.30 4.84
N VAL A 29 -14.53 4.02 3.73
CA VAL A 29 -13.34 4.41 2.96
C VAL A 29 -12.55 5.52 3.68
N ALA A 30 -13.19 6.33 4.53
CA ALA A 30 -12.48 7.27 5.41
C ALA A 30 -11.56 6.58 6.44
N ILE A 31 -11.79 5.29 6.76
CA ILE A 31 -10.89 4.53 7.65
C ILE A 31 -9.52 4.29 7.00
N LEU A 32 -9.44 4.20 5.66
CA LEU A 32 -8.20 3.93 4.92
C LEU A 32 -7.10 4.95 5.21
N PRO A 33 -7.32 6.27 5.03
CA PRO A 33 -6.29 7.26 5.32
C PRO A 33 -6.00 7.37 6.83
N LEU A 34 -7.00 7.17 7.71
CA LEU A 34 -6.80 7.19 9.16
C LEU A 34 -5.89 6.05 9.62
N ALA A 35 -6.23 4.82 9.26
CA ALA A 35 -5.43 3.64 9.57
C ALA A 35 -4.08 3.66 8.83
N GLY A 36 -4.04 4.22 7.63
CA GLY A 36 -2.80 4.45 6.89
C GLY A 36 -1.84 5.41 7.60
N SER A 37 -2.36 6.49 8.17
CA SER A 37 -1.57 7.46 8.94
C SER A 37 -0.98 6.82 10.20
N ALA A 38 -1.80 6.04 10.92
CA ALA A 38 -1.32 5.24 12.05
C ALA A 38 -0.26 4.21 11.61
N GLY A 39 -0.47 3.58 10.45
CA GLY A 39 0.47 2.61 9.88
C GLY A 39 1.82 3.19 9.52
N ALA A 40 1.86 4.40 8.95
CA ALA A 40 3.11 5.10 8.67
C ALA A 40 3.96 5.33 9.94
N ILE A 41 3.32 5.74 11.03
CA ILE A 41 4.00 6.00 12.31
C ILE A 41 4.52 4.69 12.91
N ILE A 42 3.65 3.68 12.98
CA ILE A 42 3.98 2.39 13.60
C ILE A 42 5.04 1.65 12.78
N SER A 43 4.98 1.69 11.45
CA SER A 43 5.99 1.04 10.60
C SER A 43 7.37 1.67 10.75
N GLY A 44 7.45 3.00 10.90
CA GLY A 44 8.69 3.71 11.19
C GLY A 44 9.29 3.27 12.52
N TRP A 45 8.47 3.26 13.58
CA TRP A 45 8.91 2.82 14.91
C TRP A 45 9.30 1.33 14.96
N ALA A 46 8.52 0.46 14.32
CA ALA A 46 8.77 -0.98 14.27
C ALA A 46 10.10 -1.31 13.57
N THR A 47 10.44 -0.56 12.51
CA THR A 47 11.71 -0.74 11.78
C THR A 47 12.92 -0.44 12.67
N GLY A 48 12.84 0.63 13.47
CA GLY A 48 13.92 1.01 14.39
C GLY A 48 14.07 0.06 15.57
N LYS A 49 12.96 -0.40 16.18
CA LYS A 49 13.01 -1.19 17.42
C LYS A 49 13.16 -2.70 17.23
N PHE A 50 12.51 -3.28 16.21
CA PHE A 50 12.44 -4.74 16.06
C PHE A 50 13.36 -5.29 14.98
N PHE A 51 13.71 -4.50 13.96
CA PHE A 51 14.45 -4.99 12.79
C PHE A 51 15.85 -4.41 12.63
N ASN A 52 16.39 -3.77 13.68
CA ASN A 52 17.76 -3.24 13.69
C ASN A 52 18.01 -2.33 12.47
N ASN A 53 17.06 -1.43 12.16
CA ASN A 53 17.03 -0.56 10.97
C ASN A 53 16.94 -1.26 9.61
N ARG A 54 16.75 -2.59 9.54
CA ARG A 54 16.47 -3.29 8.28
C ARG A 54 15.03 -3.04 7.85
N ARG A 55 14.86 -2.28 6.77
CA ARG A 55 13.57 -1.79 6.25
C ARG A 55 12.85 -2.81 5.35
N ALA A 56 13.60 -3.60 4.59
CA ALA A 56 13.10 -4.64 3.70
C ALA A 56 12.13 -5.65 4.36
N PRO A 57 12.36 -6.17 5.59
CA PRO A 57 11.41 -7.09 6.24
C PRO A 57 10.07 -6.48 6.56
N VAL A 58 10.06 -5.26 7.09
CA VAL A 58 8.80 -4.59 7.46
C VAL A 58 7.97 -4.34 6.19
N ILE A 59 8.63 -3.91 5.10
CA ILE A 59 7.97 -3.70 3.82
C ILE A 59 7.41 -5.01 3.25
N CYS A 60 8.17 -6.10 3.26
CA CYS A 60 7.71 -7.40 2.78
C CYS A 60 6.51 -7.91 3.58
N ILE A 61 6.57 -7.86 4.91
CA ILE A 61 5.47 -8.30 5.79
C ILE A 61 4.21 -7.48 5.49
N CYS A 62 4.33 -6.15 5.34
CA CYS A 62 3.21 -5.30 5.00
C CYS A 62 2.65 -5.59 3.59
N LEU A 63 3.48 -5.89 2.60
CA LEU A 63 3.03 -6.22 1.24
C LEU A 63 2.34 -7.60 1.17
N PHE A 64 2.84 -8.59 1.90
CA PHE A 64 2.15 -9.88 2.05
C PHE A 64 0.84 -9.74 2.80
N GLY A 65 0.83 -8.96 3.90
CA GLY A 65 -0.40 -8.61 4.61
C GLY A 65 -1.40 -7.94 3.68
N LEU A 66 -0.95 -6.96 2.88
CA LEU A 66 -1.79 -6.29 1.90
C LEU A 66 -2.44 -7.25 0.91
N ALA A 67 -1.69 -8.22 0.38
CA ALA A 67 -2.23 -9.24 -0.52
C ALA A 67 -3.29 -10.13 0.16
N ILE A 68 -3.00 -10.61 1.37
CA ILE A 68 -3.92 -11.47 2.14
C ILE A 68 -5.20 -10.71 2.52
N PHE A 69 -5.08 -9.49 3.05
CA PHE A 69 -6.22 -8.71 3.48
C PHE A 69 -7.04 -8.17 2.30
N SER A 70 -6.43 -7.94 1.14
CA SER A 70 -7.16 -7.64 -0.10
C SER A 70 -8.02 -8.84 -0.55
N TYR A 71 -7.49 -10.05 -0.43
CA TYR A 71 -8.25 -11.28 -0.69
C TYR A 71 -9.36 -11.51 0.34
N LEU A 72 -9.07 -11.32 1.63
CA LEU A 72 -10.05 -11.43 2.71
C LEU A 72 -11.20 -10.42 2.56
N PHE A 73 -10.90 -9.21 2.06
CA PHE A 73 -11.92 -8.21 1.75
C PHE A 73 -12.80 -8.62 0.57
N TYR A 74 -12.23 -9.26 -0.45
CA TYR A 74 -12.99 -9.76 -1.60
C TYR A 74 -13.98 -10.87 -1.20
N ILE A 75 -13.57 -11.82 -0.36
CA ILE A 75 -14.43 -12.93 0.08
C ILE A 75 -15.39 -12.56 1.22
N ALA A 76 -15.34 -11.32 1.72
CA ALA A 76 -16.12 -10.90 2.87
C ALA A 76 -17.63 -10.97 2.57
N PRO A 77 -18.41 -11.70 3.39
CA PRO A 77 -19.84 -11.86 3.13
C PRO A 77 -20.61 -10.53 3.26
N PRO A 78 -21.68 -10.33 2.46
CA PRO A 78 -22.54 -9.15 2.55
C PRO A 78 -23.12 -9.02 3.97
N GLY A 79 -23.03 -7.83 4.56
CA GLY A 79 -23.53 -7.55 5.91
C GLY A 79 -22.50 -7.65 7.05
N ALA A 80 -21.28 -8.16 6.80
CA ALA A 80 -20.21 -8.20 7.80
C ALA A 80 -19.50 -6.82 7.94
N TRP A 81 -20.24 -5.83 8.46
CA TRP A 81 -19.79 -4.43 8.59
C TRP A 81 -18.43 -4.28 9.26
N ILE A 82 -18.26 -4.92 10.41
CA ILE A 82 -17.03 -4.84 11.22
C ILE A 82 -15.84 -5.47 10.51
N TRP A 83 -16.09 -6.54 9.73
CA TRP A 83 -15.06 -7.29 9.03
C TRP A 83 -14.51 -6.50 7.84
N SER A 84 -15.39 -5.92 7.03
CA SER A 84 -14.99 -5.05 5.91
C SER A 84 -14.21 -3.83 6.41
N LEU A 85 -14.62 -3.22 7.52
CA LEU A 85 -13.90 -2.11 8.16
C LEU A 85 -12.51 -2.52 8.64
N PHE A 86 -12.40 -3.67 9.33
CA PHE A 86 -11.12 -4.18 9.80
C PHE A 86 -10.16 -4.47 8.65
N CYS A 87 -10.64 -5.11 7.58
CA CYS A 87 -9.85 -5.37 6.39
C CYS A 87 -9.38 -4.07 5.72
N LEU A 88 -10.26 -3.07 5.56
CA LEU A 88 -9.89 -1.76 5.01
C LEU A 88 -8.88 -1.03 5.89
N ALA A 89 -9.01 -1.11 7.21
CA ALA A 89 -8.06 -0.52 8.14
C ALA A 89 -6.67 -1.17 7.99
N VAL A 90 -6.61 -2.50 7.91
CA VAL A 90 -5.34 -3.22 7.74
C VAL A 90 -4.74 -2.96 6.36
N VAL A 91 -5.55 -2.93 5.29
CA VAL A 91 -5.11 -2.53 3.94
C VAL A 91 -4.54 -1.12 3.95
N GLY A 92 -5.18 -0.17 4.63
CA GLY A 92 -4.70 1.20 4.78
C GLY A 92 -3.35 1.25 5.50
N PHE A 93 -3.27 0.59 6.65
CA PHE A 93 -2.04 0.46 7.44
C PHE A 93 -0.89 -0.13 6.60
N CYS A 94 -1.13 -1.27 5.96
CA CYS A 94 -0.16 -2.01 5.15
C CYS A 94 0.21 -1.30 3.83
N THR A 95 -0.58 -0.34 3.37
CA THR A 95 -0.25 0.42 2.16
C THR A 95 0.59 1.65 2.47
N TYR A 96 0.24 2.39 3.52
CA TYR A 96 0.95 3.62 3.88
C TYR A 96 2.30 3.34 4.56
N GLY A 97 2.41 2.26 5.34
CA GLY A 97 3.65 1.90 6.02
C GLY A 97 4.83 1.70 5.05
N PRO A 98 4.73 0.79 4.06
CA PRO A 98 5.75 0.58 3.04
C PRO A 98 6.08 1.82 2.23
N HIS A 99 5.07 2.64 1.92
CA HIS A 99 5.24 3.86 1.14
C HIS A 99 6.17 4.84 1.85
N VAL A 100 5.93 5.10 3.14
CA VAL A 100 6.76 6.02 3.93
C VAL A 100 8.17 5.48 4.15
N LEU A 101 8.31 4.16 4.31
CA LEU A 101 9.62 3.52 4.42
C LEU A 101 10.41 3.56 3.10
N MET A 102 9.78 3.37 1.93
CA MET A 102 10.46 3.48 0.64
C MET A 102 10.81 4.93 0.31
N VAL A 103 9.85 5.85 0.37
CA VAL A 103 10.04 7.24 -0.08
C VAL A 103 10.88 8.04 0.90
N GLY A 104 10.69 7.86 2.20
CA GLY A 104 11.44 8.61 3.21
C GLY A 104 12.85 8.10 3.39
N HIS A 105 12.98 6.78 3.58
CA HIS A 105 14.21 6.19 4.11
C HIS A 105 15.08 5.59 2.99
N ALA A 106 14.51 4.84 2.04
CA ALA A 106 15.31 4.27 0.94
C ALA A 106 15.84 5.37 -0.01
N ALA A 107 15.06 6.42 -0.29
CA ALA A 107 15.56 7.56 -1.07
C ALA A 107 16.75 8.26 -0.39
N GLN A 108 16.78 8.31 0.95
CA GLN A 108 17.89 8.85 1.71
C GLN A 108 19.14 7.96 1.66
N ASP A 109 18.97 6.64 1.76
CA ASP A 109 20.10 5.70 1.69
C ASP A 109 20.77 5.71 0.32
N PHE A 110 20.00 5.75 -0.77
CA PHE A 110 20.56 5.64 -2.13
C PHE A 110 21.00 6.97 -2.74
N ALA A 111 20.39 8.11 -2.38
CA ALA A 111 20.68 9.40 -2.99
C ALA A 111 21.41 10.40 -2.06
N GLY A 112 21.52 10.08 -0.75
CA GLY A 112 22.11 10.98 0.25
C GLY A 112 21.23 12.19 0.58
N ARG A 113 21.52 12.88 1.70
CA ARG A 113 20.66 13.96 2.26
C ARG A 113 20.33 15.08 1.28
N LYS A 114 21.26 15.42 0.38
CA LYS A 114 21.12 16.52 -0.60
C LYS A 114 20.19 16.17 -1.77
N ALA A 115 20.14 14.91 -2.20
CA ALA A 115 19.32 14.48 -3.34
C ALA A 115 18.12 13.61 -2.94
N ALA A 116 17.96 13.26 -1.66
CA ALA A 116 16.87 12.46 -1.14
C ALA A 116 15.48 12.99 -1.54
N SER A 117 15.26 14.31 -1.51
CA SER A 117 13.97 14.91 -1.89
C SER A 117 13.68 14.75 -3.39
N SER A 118 14.70 14.86 -4.25
CA SER A 118 14.55 14.66 -5.69
C SER A 118 14.30 13.19 -6.04
N ALA A 119 15.01 12.27 -5.37
CA ALA A 119 14.80 10.83 -5.53
C ALA A 119 13.41 10.40 -5.05
N ALA A 120 12.97 10.90 -3.88
CA ALA A 120 11.63 10.70 -3.36
C ALA A 120 10.55 11.19 -4.34
N GLY A 121 10.69 12.43 -4.85
CA GLY A 121 9.77 13.00 -5.84
C GLY A 121 9.73 12.21 -7.15
N PHE A 122 10.87 11.69 -7.61
CA PHE A 122 10.94 10.84 -8.80
C PHE A 122 10.19 9.51 -8.58
N ILE A 123 10.42 8.84 -7.45
CA ILE A 123 9.72 7.61 -7.07
C ILE A 123 8.21 7.85 -7.01
N ASP A 124 7.79 8.94 -6.35
CA ASP A 124 6.39 9.33 -6.26
C ASP A 124 5.79 9.62 -7.65
N GLY A 125 6.53 10.27 -8.54
CA GLY A 125 6.11 10.52 -9.93
C GLY A 125 5.70 9.24 -10.66
N PHE A 126 6.53 8.19 -10.61
CA PHE A 126 6.17 6.88 -11.15
C PHE A 126 5.00 6.24 -10.39
N GLY A 127 4.94 6.44 -9.08
CA GLY A 127 3.81 6.01 -8.24
C GLY A 127 2.46 6.59 -8.69
N TYR A 128 2.44 7.88 -9.07
CA TYR A 128 1.26 8.59 -9.57
C TYR A 128 0.87 8.14 -10.98
N ILE A 129 1.83 7.90 -11.88
CA ILE A 129 1.55 7.31 -13.19
C ILE A 129 0.85 5.95 -13.01
N GLY A 130 1.40 5.10 -12.14
CA GLY A 130 0.77 3.83 -11.79
C GLY A 130 -0.62 4.01 -11.18
N ALA A 131 -0.84 5.03 -10.34
CA ALA A 131 -2.15 5.34 -9.76
C ALA A 131 -3.18 5.73 -10.83
N ALA A 132 -2.81 6.57 -11.80
CA ALA A 132 -3.67 6.95 -12.91
C ALA A 132 -4.04 5.74 -13.78
N MET A 133 -3.05 4.90 -14.12
CA MET A 133 -3.28 3.66 -14.85
C MET A 133 -4.20 2.70 -14.08
N THR A 134 -4.05 2.61 -12.75
CA THR A 134 -4.90 1.76 -11.91
C THR A 134 -6.36 2.16 -12.00
N GLY A 135 -6.66 3.46 -12.02
CA GLY A 135 -8.02 3.95 -12.16
C GLY A 135 -8.68 3.43 -13.44
N VAL A 136 -8.07 3.66 -14.58
CA VAL A 136 -8.61 3.28 -15.90
C VAL A 136 -8.61 1.75 -16.09
N PHE A 137 -7.50 1.09 -15.77
CA PHE A 137 -7.33 -0.34 -16.01
C PHE A 137 -8.20 -1.19 -15.09
N THR A 138 -8.37 -0.79 -13.82
CA THR A 138 -9.29 -1.49 -12.91
C THR A 138 -10.73 -1.34 -13.39
N GLY A 139 -11.14 -0.15 -13.83
CA GLY A 139 -12.49 0.06 -14.37
C GLY A 139 -12.77 -0.84 -15.57
N TRP A 140 -11.85 -0.88 -16.53
CA TRP A 140 -11.96 -1.75 -17.70
C TRP A 140 -12.03 -3.24 -17.33
N LEU A 141 -11.23 -3.69 -16.35
CA LEU A 141 -11.26 -5.07 -15.85
C LEU A 141 -12.59 -5.42 -15.18
N VAL A 142 -13.11 -4.52 -14.34
CA VAL A 142 -14.36 -4.73 -13.60
C VAL A 142 -15.55 -4.78 -14.56
N GLU A 143 -15.58 -3.93 -15.58
CA GLU A 143 -16.66 -3.93 -16.58
C GLU A 143 -16.70 -5.20 -17.45
N ASN A 144 -15.54 -5.76 -17.83
CA ASN A 144 -15.46 -6.90 -18.74
C ASN A 144 -15.40 -8.27 -18.04
N PHE A 145 -14.73 -8.34 -16.89
CA PHE A 145 -14.43 -9.60 -16.18
C PHE A 145 -14.95 -9.62 -14.74
N GLY A 146 -15.62 -8.56 -14.30
CA GLY A 146 -16.18 -8.43 -12.96
C GLY A 146 -15.15 -8.08 -11.87
N TRP A 147 -15.65 -7.92 -10.64
CA TRP A 147 -14.86 -7.49 -9.49
C TRP A 147 -13.69 -8.42 -9.15
N ALA A 148 -13.80 -9.72 -9.43
CA ALA A 148 -12.73 -10.69 -9.19
C ALA A 148 -11.43 -10.29 -9.91
N ALA A 149 -11.52 -9.89 -11.17
CA ALA A 149 -10.36 -9.50 -11.97
C ALA A 149 -9.65 -8.25 -11.43
N GLY A 150 -10.42 -7.27 -10.94
CA GLY A 150 -9.88 -6.07 -10.29
C GLY A 150 -9.10 -6.38 -9.01
N PHE A 151 -9.64 -7.25 -8.15
CA PHE A 151 -8.95 -7.68 -6.93
C PHE A 151 -7.71 -8.52 -7.22
N TYR A 152 -7.78 -9.48 -8.16
CA TYR A 152 -6.61 -10.26 -8.56
C TYR A 152 -5.49 -9.38 -9.12
N TYR A 153 -5.83 -8.36 -9.91
CA TYR A 153 -4.85 -7.40 -10.42
C TYR A 153 -4.10 -6.69 -9.28
N TRP A 154 -4.80 -6.23 -8.25
CA TRP A 154 -4.16 -5.60 -7.08
C TRP A 154 -3.34 -6.57 -6.25
N ILE A 155 -3.82 -7.81 -6.06
CA ILE A 155 -3.11 -8.87 -5.31
C ILE A 155 -1.82 -9.27 -6.04
N ILE A 156 -1.88 -9.51 -7.35
CA ILE A 156 -0.71 -9.87 -8.16
C ILE A 156 0.31 -8.73 -8.12
N ALA A 157 -0.13 -7.47 -8.27
CA ALA A 157 0.76 -6.33 -8.15
C ALA A 157 1.44 -6.23 -6.77
N ALA A 158 0.71 -6.52 -5.69
CA ALA A 158 1.25 -6.56 -4.33
C ALA A 158 2.32 -7.64 -4.18
N LEU A 159 2.07 -8.84 -4.73
CA LEU A 159 2.99 -9.97 -4.68
C LEU A 159 4.24 -9.73 -5.53
N VAL A 160 4.10 -9.16 -6.73
CA VAL A 160 5.23 -8.77 -7.58
C VAL A 160 6.08 -7.71 -6.87
N ALA A 161 5.45 -6.70 -6.26
CA ALA A 161 6.17 -5.71 -5.46
C ALA A 161 6.89 -6.34 -4.26
N ALA A 162 6.25 -7.29 -3.57
CA ALA A 162 6.88 -8.03 -2.48
C ALA A 162 8.11 -8.81 -2.96
N PHE A 163 8.00 -9.49 -4.09
CA PHE A 163 9.11 -10.27 -4.66
C PHE A 163 10.28 -9.39 -5.08
N ILE A 164 10.01 -8.24 -5.71
CA ILE A 164 11.04 -7.25 -6.05
C ILE A 164 11.72 -6.70 -4.78
N MET A 165 10.94 -6.44 -3.72
CA MET A 165 11.50 -6.00 -2.43
C MET A 165 12.34 -7.07 -1.74
N VAL A 166 11.99 -8.35 -1.90
CA VAL A 166 12.84 -9.48 -1.44
C VAL A 166 14.15 -9.52 -2.23
N ALA A 167 14.13 -9.27 -3.54
CA ALA A 167 15.38 -9.18 -4.31
C ALA A 167 16.24 -7.98 -3.88
N LEU A 168 15.61 -6.85 -3.52
CA LEU A 168 16.30 -5.68 -3.00
C LEU A 168 16.91 -5.90 -1.61
N TRP A 169 16.40 -6.87 -0.84
CA TRP A 169 16.93 -7.25 0.48
C TRP A 169 18.41 -7.64 0.42
N SER A 170 18.84 -8.26 -0.68
CA SER A 170 20.20 -8.77 -0.83
C SER A 170 21.26 -7.67 -1.00
N VAL A 171 20.85 -6.42 -1.20
CA VAL A 171 21.76 -5.30 -1.38
C VAL A 171 22.17 -4.76 0.00
N PRO A 172 23.47 -4.81 0.37
CA PRO A 172 23.94 -4.22 1.60
C PRO A 172 23.76 -2.69 1.54
N VAL A 173 23.16 -2.12 2.58
CA VAL A 173 23.06 -0.67 2.76
C VAL A 173 24.45 -0.17 3.13
N HIS A 174 25.12 0.51 2.21
CA HIS A 174 26.31 1.29 2.54
C HIS A 174 25.85 2.56 3.23
N GLU A 175 26.11 2.68 4.54
CA GLU A 175 25.98 3.96 5.23
C GLU A 175 26.96 4.93 4.57
N VAL A 176 26.42 5.95 3.90
CA VAL A 176 27.25 7.03 3.37
C VAL A 176 27.74 7.81 4.59
N GLU A 177 29.00 7.62 4.95
CA GLU A 177 29.67 8.35 6.04
C GLU A 177 29.72 9.83 5.65
N TYR A 178 29.10 10.68 6.47
CA TYR A 178 29.07 12.12 6.21
C TYR A 178 30.38 12.70 6.73
N ASP A 179 31.30 13.00 5.82
CA ASP A 179 32.41 13.91 6.13
C ASP A 179 31.80 15.28 6.48
N GLU A 180 31.97 15.69 7.74
CA GLU A 180 31.59 17.02 8.22
C GLU A 180 32.44 18.06 7.50
N ALA A 181 31.82 18.85 6.62
CA ALA A 181 32.44 19.98 5.92
C ALA A 181 31.68 21.28 6.23
#